data_AF-X0YKG1-F1
#
_entry.id   AF-X0YKG1-F1
#
_cell.length_a   1.000
_cell.length_b   1.000
_cell.length_c   1.000
_cell.angle_alpha   90.00
_cell.angle_beta   90.00
_cell.angle_gamma   90.00
#
_symmetry.space_group_name_H-M   'P 1'
#
loop_
_entity.id
_entity.type
_entity.pdbx_description
1 polymer ?
#
loop_
_entity_poly.entity_id
_entity_poly.type
_entity_poly.pdbx_seq_one_letter_code
_entity_poly.pdbx_strand_id
1 'polypeptide(L)'
;MEEAISALIDDDRTLDKIFEENIEMASSLMASPEFRVLLTTVRPVADKSDKWIKDNSTIIIDVLEEIHPKMCKVISDTDGGEKWFIDSLFGIRNLLLKIS
;
A
#
# COMPACT_ATOMS: atom_id res chain seq x y z
N MET A 1 -6.11 11.68 5.49
CA MET A 1 -5.06 10.73 5.04
C MET A 1 -4.69 9.78 6.18
N GLU A 2 -4.26 10.29 7.33
CA GLU A 2 -3.85 9.48 8.49
C GLU A 2 -5.01 8.60 9.02
N GLU A 3 -6.20 9.17 9.24
CA GLU A 3 -7.39 8.41 9.68
C GLU A 3 -7.84 7.33 8.68
N ALA A 4 -7.73 7.61 7.38
CA ALA A 4 -8.12 6.66 6.34
C ALA A 4 -7.15 5.48 6.25
N ILE A 5 -5.85 5.72 6.47
CA ILE A 5 -4.84 4.67 6.49
C ILE A 5 -4.96 3.82 7.76
N SER A 6 -5.15 4.44 8.92
CA SER A 6 -5.42 3.70 10.16
C SER A 6 -6.67 2.83 10.02
N ALA A 7 -7.76 3.37 9.47
CA ALA A 7 -8.98 2.59 9.23
C ALA A 7 -8.77 1.42 8.25
N LEU A 8 -7.85 1.54 7.28
CA LEU A 8 -7.51 0.46 6.36
C LEU A 8 -6.59 -0.59 7.01
N ILE A 9 -5.72 -0.19 7.94
CA ILE A 9 -4.86 -1.11 8.69
C ILE A 9 -5.71 -1.91 9.69
N ASP A 10 -6.61 -1.26 10.41
CA ASP A 10 -7.53 -1.87 11.38
C ASP A 10 -8.50 -2.88 10.74
N ASP A 11 -8.73 -2.76 9.44
CA ASP A 11 -9.67 -3.59 8.68
C ASP A 11 -9.13 -5.02 8.42
N ASP A 12 -7.85 -5.30 8.69
CA ASP A 12 -7.12 -6.59 8.54
C ASP A 12 -7.19 -7.22 7.12
N ARG A 13 -8.04 -6.70 6.23
CA ARG A 13 -8.04 -7.00 4.80
C ARG A 13 -6.90 -6.22 4.13
N THR A 14 -6.20 -6.93 3.26
CA THR A 14 -5.21 -6.37 2.34
C THR A 14 -5.91 -5.60 1.21
N LEU A 15 -5.21 -4.65 0.58
CA LEU A 15 -5.80 -3.80 -0.47
C LEU A 15 -6.37 -4.58 -1.66
N ASP A 16 -5.82 -5.76 -1.99
CA ASP A 16 -6.40 -6.64 -3.01
C ASP A 16 -7.78 -7.15 -2.63
N LYS A 17 -7.99 -7.61 -1.40
CA LYS A 17 -9.30 -8.08 -0.92
C LYS A 17 -10.32 -6.94 -0.94
N ILE A 18 -9.92 -5.77 -0.46
CA ILE A 18 -10.79 -4.58 -0.46
C ILE A 18 -11.21 -4.21 -1.89
N PHE A 19 -10.29 -4.32 -2.86
CA PHE A 19 -10.58 -3.95 -4.25
C PHE A 19 -11.29 -5.04 -5.04
N GLU A 20 -11.11 -6.32 -4.71
CA GLU A 20 -11.88 -7.42 -5.29
C GLU A 20 -13.35 -7.41 -4.83
N GLU A 21 -13.61 -7.01 -3.58
CA GLU A 21 -14.96 -6.93 -3.04
C GLU A 21 -15.70 -5.65 -3.44
N ASN A 22 -14.98 -4.56 -3.74
CA ASN A 22 -15.59 -3.27 -4.07
C ASN A 22 -14.79 -2.49 -5.13
N ILE A 23 -15.04 -2.81 -6.40
CA ILE A 23 -14.39 -2.18 -7.57
C ILE A 23 -14.66 -0.67 -7.69
N GLU A 24 -15.83 -0.19 -7.23
CA GLU A 24 -16.14 1.26 -7.22
C GLU A 24 -15.35 2.00 -6.15
N MET A 25 -15.19 1.39 -4.98
CA MET A 25 -14.32 1.90 -3.91
C MET A 25 -12.86 1.90 -4.37
N ALA A 26 -12.39 0.83 -5.03
CA ALA A 26 -11.07 0.77 -5.63
C ALA A 26 -10.84 1.90 -6.64
N SER A 27 -11.82 2.14 -7.52
CA SER A 27 -11.76 3.21 -8.52
C SER A 27 -11.75 4.59 -7.89
N SER A 28 -12.53 4.79 -6.82
CA SER A 28 -12.58 6.05 -6.08
C SER A 28 -11.30 6.31 -5.29
N LEU A 29 -10.70 5.27 -4.69
CA LEU A 29 -9.39 5.33 -4.05
C LEU A 29 -8.31 5.63 -5.10
N MET A 30 -8.25 4.91 -6.21
CA MET A 30 -7.29 5.20 -7.31
C MET A 30 -7.44 6.61 -7.92
N ALA A 31 -8.62 7.21 -7.80
CA ALA A 31 -8.87 8.59 -8.20
C ALA A 31 -8.44 9.63 -7.14
N SER A 32 -8.24 9.24 -5.88
CA SER A 32 -7.84 10.17 -4.82
C SER A 32 -6.38 10.61 -5.00
N PRO A 33 -6.07 11.91 -4.87
CA PRO A 33 -4.70 12.42 -4.95
C PRO A 33 -3.75 11.72 -3.97
N GLU A 34 -4.22 11.42 -2.77
CA GLU A 34 -3.45 10.82 -1.68
C GLU A 34 -3.09 9.37 -1.99
N PHE A 35 -4.03 8.61 -2.55
CA PHE A 35 -3.77 7.22 -2.92
C PHE A 35 -2.98 7.13 -4.22
N ARG A 36 -3.12 8.08 -5.14
CA ARG A 36 -2.23 8.19 -6.31
C ARG A 36 -0.78 8.38 -5.91
N VAL A 37 -0.54 9.14 -4.85
CA VAL A 37 0.78 9.36 -4.27
C VAL A 37 1.37 8.06 -3.70
N LEU A 38 0.55 7.28 -2.97
CA LEU A 38 0.90 5.92 -2.55
C LEU A 38 1.21 5.04 -3.77
N LEU A 39 0.33 5.02 -4.78
CA LEU A 39 0.50 4.23 -6.00
C LEU A 39 1.77 4.60 -6.76
N THR A 40 2.12 5.87 -6.89
CA THR A 40 3.38 6.30 -7.52
C THR A 40 4.60 5.89 -6.72
N THR A 41 4.49 5.86 -5.39
CA THR A 41 5.54 5.41 -4.48
C THR A 41 5.79 3.90 -4.61
N VAL A 42 4.73 3.12 -4.78
CA VAL A 42 4.81 1.66 -4.87
C VAL A 42 4.86 1.14 -6.32
N ARG A 43 4.71 2.03 -7.31
CA ARG A 43 4.84 1.69 -8.73
C ARG A 43 6.18 1.03 -9.10
N PRO A 44 7.33 1.44 -8.51
CA PRO A 44 8.62 0.76 -8.75
C PRO A 44 8.66 -0.68 -8.23
N VAL A 45 7.72 -1.08 -7.37
CA VAL A 45 7.57 -2.46 -6.87
C VAL A 45 6.60 -3.30 -7.71
N ALA A 46 5.91 -2.69 -8.67
CA ALA A 46 4.90 -3.36 -9.49
C ALA A 46 5.48 -4.43 -10.45
N ASP A 47 6.74 -4.31 -10.85
CA ASP A 47 7.43 -5.26 -11.72
C ASP A 47 8.34 -6.23 -10.92
N LYS A 48 8.32 -6.15 -9.59
CA LYS A 48 9.23 -6.91 -8.72
C LYS A 48 8.59 -8.22 -8.25
N SER A 49 9.43 -9.25 -8.12
CA SER A 49 9.02 -10.56 -7.63
C SER A 49 8.70 -10.54 -6.14
N ASP A 50 7.94 -11.54 -5.68
CA ASP A 50 7.61 -11.65 -4.25
C ASP A 50 8.85 -11.70 -3.37
N LYS A 51 9.84 -12.45 -3.84
CA LYS A 51 11.14 -12.58 -3.18
C LYS A 51 11.84 -11.23 -3.09
N TRP A 52 11.84 -10.45 -4.17
CA TRP A 52 12.47 -9.12 -4.16
C TRP A 52 11.78 -8.19 -3.14
N ILE A 53 10.45 -8.16 -3.11
CA ILE A 53 9.69 -7.32 -2.17
C ILE A 53 10.00 -7.71 -0.72
N LYS A 54 10.03 -9.01 -0.40
CA LYS A 54 10.37 -9.49 0.95
C LYS A 54 11.81 -9.15 1.33
N ASP A 55 12.75 -9.45 0.44
CA ASP A 55 14.18 -9.24 0.68
C ASP A 55 14.55 -7.75 0.80
N ASN A 56 13.71 -6.84 0.29
CA ASN A 56 13.92 -5.38 0.32
C ASN A 56 12.86 -4.61 1.13
N SER A 57 12.08 -5.30 1.96
CA SER A 57 10.99 -4.69 2.75
C SER A 57 11.43 -3.50 3.60
N THR A 58 12.58 -3.61 4.27
CA THR A 58 13.18 -2.50 5.05
C THR A 58 13.47 -1.29 4.17
N ILE A 59 14.10 -1.47 3.01
CA ILE A 59 14.42 -0.37 2.09
C ILE A 59 13.15 0.30 1.58
N ILE A 60 12.08 -0.47 1.35
CA ILE A 60 10.79 0.09 0.91
C ILE A 60 10.17 0.96 2.00
N ILE A 61 10.28 0.55 3.27
CA ILE A 61 9.83 1.35 4.42
C ILE A 61 10.69 2.60 4.58
N ASP A 62 12.02 2.49 4.46
CA ASP A 62 12.93 3.65 4.53
C ASP A 62 12.59 4.69 3.45
N VAL A 63 12.37 4.23 2.21
CA VAL A 63 11.95 5.10 1.11
C VAL A 63 10.60 5.75 1.40
N LEU A 64 9.64 5.01 1.97
CA LEU A 64 8.34 5.55 2.38
C LEU A 64 8.49 6.63 3.47
N GLU A 65 9.40 6.43 4.43
CA GLU A 65 9.72 7.41 5.46
C GLU A 65 10.27 8.70 4.86
N GLU A 66 11.18 8.60 3.88
CA GLU A 66 11.79 9.76 3.23
C GLU A 66 10.77 10.60 2.44
N ILE A 67 9.90 9.95 1.67
CA ILE A 67 8.96 10.64 0.77
C ILE A 67 7.62 10.98 1.45
N HIS A 68 7.18 10.17 2.42
CA HIS A 68 5.92 10.31 3.14
C HIS A 68 6.05 10.01 4.64
N PRO A 69 6.82 10.81 5.39
CA PRO A 69 7.15 10.54 6.80
C PRO A 69 5.93 10.43 7.70
N LYS A 70 4.87 11.21 7.43
CA LYS A 70 3.61 11.14 8.20
C LYS A 70 2.87 9.82 8.00
N MET A 71 2.86 9.29 6.78
CA MET A 71 2.23 8.03 6.46
C MET A 71 3.04 6.86 7.01
N CYS A 72 4.36 6.91 6.86
CA CYS A 72 5.25 5.93 7.48
C CYS A 72 5.05 5.89 8.99
N LYS A 73 4.94 7.06 9.63
CA LYS A 73 4.65 7.15 11.06
C LYS A 73 3.33 6.49 11.44
N VAL A 74 2.24 6.72 10.70
CA VAL A 74 0.95 6.04 10.98
C VAL A 74 1.08 4.53 10.84
N ILE A 75 1.79 4.05 9.82
CA ILE A 75 2.03 2.62 9.59
C ILE A 75 2.86 2.01 10.73
N SER A 76 3.91 2.69 11.18
CA SER A 76 4.78 2.21 12.27
C SER A 76 4.14 2.33 13.64
N ASP A 77 3.31 3.34 13.87
CA ASP A 77 2.60 3.56 15.15
C ASP A 77 1.38 2.63 15.32
N THR A 78 0.94 1.96 14.24
CA THR A 78 -0.19 1.00 14.28
C THR A 78 0.34 -0.42 14.43
N ASP A 79 -0.16 -1.17 15.42
CA ASP A 79 0.22 -2.57 15.64
C ASP A 79 0.00 -3.42 14.38
N GLY A 80 1.07 -4.01 13.85
CA GLY A 80 1.04 -4.81 12.63
C GLY A 80 1.01 -4.01 11.31
N GLY A 81 1.07 -2.68 11.36
CA GLY A 81 0.95 -1.80 10.19
C GLY A 81 2.04 -2.03 9.14
N GLU A 82 3.29 -2.25 9.53
CA GLU A 82 4.37 -2.55 8.57
C GLU A 82 4.09 -3.84 7.79
N LYS A 83 3.63 -4.89 8.48
CA LYS A 83 3.24 -6.14 7.83
C LYS A 83 2.06 -5.92 6.89
N TRP A 84 1.03 -5.19 7.34
CA TRP A 84 -0.11 -4.82 6.51
C TRP A 84 0.31 -4.07 5.24
N PHE A 85 1.25 -3.12 5.37
CA PHE A 85 1.75 -2.34 4.25
C PHE A 85 2.49 -3.23 3.24
N ILE A 86 3.42 -4.08 3.69
CA ILE A 86 4.15 -5.00 2.82
C ILE A 86 3.20 -6.00 2.15
N ASP A 87 2.23 -6.55 2.88
CA ASP A 87 1.23 -7.47 2.32
C ASP A 87 0.36 -6.74 1.27
N SER A 88 0.03 -5.48 1.53
CA SER A 88 -0.71 -4.61 0.61
C SER A 88 0.08 -4.27 -0.66
N LEU A 89 1.42 -4.29 -0.65
CA LEU A 89 2.24 -4.13 -1.86
C LEU A 89 2.03 -5.28 -2.85
N PHE A 90 1.88 -6.52 -2.37
CA PHE A 90 1.53 -7.64 -3.25
C PHE A 90 0.17 -7.44 -3.89
N GLY A 91 -0.79 -6.94 -3.10
CA GLY A 91 -2.13 -6.64 -3.59
C GLY A 91 -2.12 -5.54 -4.65
N ILE A 92 -1.49 -4.39 -4.37
CA ILE A 92 -1.37 -3.28 -5.32
C ILE A 92 -0.66 -3.73 -6.60
N ARG A 93 0.40 -4.53 -6.52
CA ARG A 93 1.05 -5.08 -7.71
C ARG A 93 0.08 -5.87 -8.58
N ASN A 94 -0.67 -6.78 -7.97
CA ASN A 94 -1.64 -7.61 -8.70
C ASN A 94 -2.73 -6.76 -9.36
N LEU A 95 -3.12 -5.65 -8.74
CA LEU A 95 -4.02 -4.66 -9.34
C LEU A 95 -3.37 -3.92 -10.50
N LEU A 96 -2.15 -3.41 -10.35
CA LEU A 96 -1.44 -2.71 -11.42
C LEU A 96 -1.25 -3.61 -12.65
N LEU A 97 -0.98 -4.91 -12.46
CA LEU A 97 -0.89 -5.90 -13.54
C LEU A 97 -2.24 -6.21 -14.22
N LYS A 98 -3.37 -6.01 -13.53
CA LYS A 98 -4.72 -6.21 -14.10
C LYS A 98 -5.19 -5.00 -14.92
N ILE A 99 -4.60 -3.81 -14.71
CA ILE A 99 -5.03 -2.54 -15.31
C ILE A 99 -4.03 -2.06 -16.39
N SER A 100 -2.83 -2.66 -16.46
CA SER A 100 -1.80 -2.43 -17.49
C SER A 100 -2.03 -3.25 -18.76
#